data_AF-A0AAV5GWU9-F1
#
_entry.id   AF-A0AAV5GWU9-F1
#
_cell.length_a   1.000
_cell.length_b   1.000
_cell.length_c   1.000
_cell.angle_alpha   90.00
_cell.angle_beta   90.00
_cell.angle_gamma   90.00
#
_symmetry.space_group_name_H-M   'P 1'
#
loop_
_entity.id
_entity.type
_entity.pdbx_description
1 polymer ?
#
loop_
_entity_poly.entity_id
_entity_poly.type
_entity_poly.pdbx_seq_one_letter_code
_entity_poly.pdbx_strand_id
1 'polypeptide(L)'
;MALAYAVNQGAQVAQQAMANKPSPYPQQQGYGAPPPQGQAAGYYQQVGAAASGYHPGYGAPPPQQAFGGAQHSGSPTTNPQLILNVLKQGVQDQNLHAFYPPGSLEQLAQRIAQTGALARIASEWRLPNEVAFDLARLALFDVQLYIDDSGSMAFEENGSRIDDAKLVTSRVAQAASLFDTDGIQVFFMNSPTVGHGISNEGQAQSLLSGITFSGLTPLGTSLENKILRPLVHAAQSGTLRKPVLVIAVTDGEPASENRYKIVDAIKNAKNALGATRYGPDTLSIELAQVGNDQKAAAFLNEIDRHPDIGRFVDVTSNFETESAQMQQTTGIALVPDMWLVKLLMGGISSEYDSHDEVRH
;
A
#
# COMPACT_ATOMS: atom_id res chain seq x y z
N MET A 1 6.88 10.65 -14.65
CA MET A 1 5.76 10.95 -15.59
C MET A 1 4.44 10.33 -15.14
N ALA A 2 4.43 9.16 -14.49
CA ALA A 2 3.19 8.50 -14.07
C ALA A 2 2.41 9.30 -13.02
N LEU A 3 3.09 9.83 -11.98
CA LEU A 3 2.43 10.61 -10.94
C LEU A 3 1.77 11.88 -11.50
N ALA A 4 2.49 12.69 -12.29
CA ALA A 4 1.95 13.89 -12.95
C ALA A 4 0.75 13.61 -13.87
N TYR A 5 0.68 12.41 -14.48
CA TYR A 5 -0.45 11.98 -15.30
C TYR A 5 -1.63 11.47 -14.46
N ALA A 6 -1.36 10.71 -13.39
CA ALA A 6 -2.33 10.24 -12.41
C ALA A 6 -3.00 11.40 -11.65
N VAL A 7 -2.20 12.40 -11.26
CA VAL A 7 -2.63 13.68 -10.68
C VAL A 7 -3.62 14.39 -11.63
N ASN A 8 -3.29 14.49 -12.92
CA ASN A 8 -4.18 15.05 -13.94
C ASN A 8 -5.49 14.24 -14.12
N GLN A 9 -5.44 12.91 -14.08
CA GLN A 9 -6.64 12.07 -14.17
C GLN A 9 -7.51 12.13 -12.91
N GLY A 10 -6.91 12.15 -11.72
CA GLY A 10 -7.63 12.29 -10.45
C GLY A 10 -8.43 13.59 -10.40
N ALA A 11 -7.86 14.69 -10.89
CA ALA A 11 -8.56 15.97 -11.04
C ALA A 11 -9.79 15.89 -11.97
N GLN A 12 -9.68 15.16 -13.09
CA GLN A 12 -10.80 14.97 -14.03
C GLN A 12 -11.93 14.12 -13.42
N VAL A 13 -11.59 13.05 -12.70
CA VAL A 13 -12.58 12.20 -12.01
C VAL A 13 -13.28 12.97 -10.88
N ALA A 14 -12.55 13.78 -10.12
CA ALA A 14 -13.12 14.64 -9.09
C ALA A 14 -14.08 15.70 -9.67
N GLN A 15 -13.75 16.32 -10.81
CA GLN A 15 -14.67 17.25 -11.50
C GLN A 15 -15.94 16.56 -11.99
N GLN A 16 -15.85 15.34 -12.54
CA GLN A 16 -17.04 14.57 -12.94
C GLN A 16 -17.92 14.17 -11.74
N ALA A 17 -17.31 13.84 -10.60
CA ALA A 17 -18.05 13.56 -9.36
C ALA A 17 -18.79 14.79 -8.80
N MET A 18 -18.22 16.00 -8.94
CA MET A 18 -18.89 17.24 -8.53
C MET A 18 -19.99 17.70 -9.49
N ALA A 19 -19.92 17.33 -10.77
CA ALA A 19 -20.94 17.65 -11.77
C ALA A 19 -22.25 16.85 -11.60
N ASN A 20 -22.20 15.66 -10.97
CA ASN A 20 -23.35 14.79 -10.75
C ASN A 20 -23.94 14.92 -9.33
N LYS A 21 -24.58 16.06 -9.05
CA LYS A 21 -25.52 16.20 -7.91
C LYS A 21 -26.97 16.32 -8.41
N PRO A 22 -27.89 15.40 -8.02
CA PRO A 22 -29.30 15.56 -8.31
C PRO A 22 -29.89 16.77 -7.57
N SER A 23 -30.73 17.56 -8.26
CA SER A 23 -31.51 18.64 -7.63
C SER A 23 -32.71 18.10 -6.83
N PRO A 24 -33.18 18.81 -5.79
CA PRO A 24 -34.18 18.28 -4.86
C PRO A 24 -35.63 18.37 -5.38
N TYR A 25 -36.45 17.38 -5.02
CA TYR A 25 -37.89 17.35 -5.30
C TYR A 25 -38.70 18.17 -4.27
N PRO A 26 -39.82 18.81 -4.68
CA PRO A 26 -40.70 19.56 -3.78
C PRO A 26 -41.77 18.69 -3.08
N GLN A 27 -42.21 19.14 -1.91
CA GLN A 27 -43.30 18.54 -1.13
C GLN A 27 -44.70 18.88 -1.68
N GLN A 28 -45.68 17.98 -1.47
CA GLN A 28 -47.08 18.40 -1.32
C GLN A 28 -47.86 17.53 -0.33
N GLN A 29 -49.01 18.05 0.12
CA GLN A 29 -49.66 17.72 1.40
C GLN A 29 -50.66 16.56 1.30
N GLY A 30 -50.88 15.86 2.41
CA GLY A 30 -51.92 14.84 2.55
C GLY A 30 -53.17 15.34 3.28
N TYR A 31 -54.34 14.86 2.85
CA TYR A 31 -55.61 14.86 3.60
C TYR A 31 -55.98 13.41 3.93
N GLY A 32 -56.73 13.17 5.01
CA GLY A 32 -56.90 11.83 5.59
C GLY A 32 -58.34 11.31 5.76
N ALA A 33 -58.43 10.25 6.58
CA ALA A 33 -59.60 9.55 7.13
C ALA A 33 -60.27 8.41 6.30
N PRO A 34 -60.83 7.36 6.95
CA PRO A 34 -61.16 6.04 6.36
C PRO A 34 -62.71 5.76 6.36
N PRO A 35 -63.30 4.52 6.31
CA PRO A 35 -63.12 3.43 7.27
C PRO A 35 -62.87 1.98 6.69
N PRO A 36 -63.74 0.91 6.71
CA PRO A 36 -63.27 -0.34 7.35
C PRO A 36 -63.66 -1.73 6.76
N GLN A 37 -63.02 -2.77 7.35
CA GLN A 37 -63.55 -4.09 7.77
C GLN A 37 -63.92 -5.24 6.78
N GLY A 38 -63.63 -6.46 7.27
CA GLY A 38 -64.15 -7.77 6.81
C GLY A 38 -63.09 -8.69 6.17
N GLN A 39 -62.98 -10.01 6.39
CA GLN A 39 -63.36 -11.02 7.41
C GLN A 39 -63.03 -12.39 6.77
N ALA A 40 -62.72 -13.43 7.56
CA ALA A 40 -62.54 -14.87 7.17
C ALA A 40 -61.39 -15.20 6.17
N ALA A 41 -60.46 -16.16 6.38
CA ALA A 41 -60.47 -17.51 6.95
C ALA A 41 -61.00 -18.61 6.00
N GLY A 42 -60.14 -19.56 5.58
CA GLY A 42 -60.57 -20.71 4.75
C GLY A 42 -59.43 -21.51 4.08
N TYR A 43 -59.10 -22.65 4.66
CA TYR A 43 -58.08 -23.66 4.32
C TYR A 43 -58.26 -24.48 3.01
N TYR A 44 -57.16 -25.16 2.62
CA TYR A 44 -57.01 -26.48 1.90
C TYR A 44 -57.01 -26.64 0.35
N GLN A 45 -55.94 -27.33 -0.11
CA GLN A 45 -55.76 -28.31 -1.23
C GLN A 45 -56.11 -27.93 -2.69
N GLN A 46 -55.25 -28.18 -3.70
CA GLN A 46 -54.90 -29.47 -4.34
C GLN A 46 -56.16 -30.14 -4.96
N VAL A 47 -56.30 -30.47 -6.25
CA VAL A 47 -55.41 -31.08 -7.29
C VAL A 47 -55.87 -30.55 -8.68
N GLY A 48 -55.03 -30.32 -9.69
CA GLY A 48 -54.59 -31.30 -10.69
C GLY A 48 -55.60 -31.59 -11.84
N ALA A 49 -55.24 -31.27 -13.10
CA ALA A 49 -55.77 -31.91 -14.32
C ALA A 49 -54.95 -31.52 -15.57
N ALA A 50 -54.75 -32.45 -16.49
CA ALA A 50 -54.14 -32.22 -17.79
C ALA A 50 -55.20 -32.24 -18.91
N ALA A 51 -54.96 -31.52 -20.01
CA ALA A 51 -55.65 -31.76 -21.29
C ALA A 51 -54.76 -31.31 -22.46
N SER A 52 -54.58 -32.20 -23.45
CA SER A 52 -53.82 -31.94 -24.68
C SER A 52 -54.72 -31.35 -25.77
N GLY A 53 -54.17 -30.47 -26.62
CA GLY A 53 -54.85 -29.95 -27.80
C GLY A 53 -53.88 -29.75 -28.98
N TYR A 54 -54.18 -30.37 -30.12
CA TYR A 54 -53.41 -30.30 -31.36
C TYR A 54 -54.00 -29.22 -32.29
N HIS A 55 -53.16 -28.40 -32.96
CA HIS A 55 -53.19 -28.03 -34.39
C HIS A 55 -52.13 -26.92 -34.69
N PRO A 56 -51.75 -26.64 -35.97
CA PRO A 56 -50.37 -26.31 -36.29
C PRO A 56 -50.17 -25.00 -37.08
N GLY A 57 -48.90 -24.60 -37.24
CA GLY A 57 -48.42 -24.00 -38.49
C GLY A 57 -47.59 -22.72 -38.39
N TYR A 58 -46.56 -22.69 -39.25
CA TYR A 58 -45.81 -21.52 -39.77
C TYR A 58 -44.76 -20.83 -38.89
N GLY A 59 -43.54 -20.71 -39.45
CA GLY A 59 -42.58 -19.65 -39.13
C GLY A 59 -41.32 -20.06 -38.36
N ALA A 60 -40.36 -20.72 -39.00
CA ALA A 60 -39.01 -20.84 -38.45
C ALA A 60 -38.14 -19.61 -38.81
N PRO A 61 -37.52 -18.92 -37.84
CA PRO A 61 -36.44 -17.96 -38.11
C PRO A 61 -35.12 -18.71 -38.44
N PRO A 62 -34.18 -18.08 -39.17
CA PRO A 62 -32.92 -18.73 -39.55
C PRO A 62 -31.96 -18.90 -38.35
N PRO A 63 -31.06 -19.91 -38.39
CA PRO A 63 -30.07 -20.12 -37.34
C PRO A 63 -29.03 -19.00 -37.32
N GLN A 64 -28.90 -18.31 -36.19
CA GLN A 64 -27.79 -17.39 -35.97
C GLN A 64 -26.48 -18.20 -35.91
N GLN A 65 -25.54 -17.84 -36.78
CA GLN A 65 -24.21 -18.44 -36.81
C GLN A 65 -23.44 -18.07 -35.54
N ALA A 66 -22.96 -19.08 -34.82
CA ALA A 66 -22.05 -18.89 -33.71
C ALA A 66 -20.65 -18.49 -34.23
N PHE A 67 -20.44 -17.19 -34.44
CA PHE A 67 -19.11 -16.61 -34.17
C PHE A 67 -18.92 -16.68 -32.65
N GLY A 68 -17.87 -17.29 -32.13
CA GLY A 68 -16.48 -17.05 -32.54
C GLY A 68 -15.87 -16.30 -31.37
N GLY A 69 -15.09 -17.00 -30.54
CA GLY A 69 -14.86 -16.62 -29.15
C GLY A 69 -14.37 -15.18 -28.98
N ALA A 70 -14.96 -14.48 -28.00
CA ALA A 70 -14.42 -13.22 -27.52
C ALA A 70 -13.03 -13.50 -26.94
N GLN A 71 -12.00 -13.19 -27.72
CA GLN A 71 -10.64 -13.10 -27.24
C GLN A 71 -10.61 -11.97 -26.20
N HIS A 72 -10.64 -12.33 -24.92
CA HIS A 72 -10.47 -11.37 -23.83
C HIS A 72 -9.19 -10.58 -24.10
N SER A 73 -9.35 -9.31 -24.48
CA SER A 73 -8.27 -8.32 -24.37
C SER A 73 -7.99 -8.19 -22.88
N GLY A 74 -7.00 -8.93 -22.39
CA GLY A 74 -6.63 -8.94 -20.98
C GLY A 74 -6.39 -7.52 -20.49
N SER A 75 -6.84 -7.22 -19.27
CA SER A 75 -6.57 -5.92 -18.64
C SER A 75 -5.07 -5.62 -18.72
N PRO A 76 -4.63 -4.38 -19.01
CA PRO A 76 -3.21 -4.03 -19.05
C PRO A 76 -2.45 -4.55 -17.82
N THR A 77 -3.05 -4.42 -16.63
CA THR A 77 -2.55 -4.92 -15.33
C THR A 77 -2.33 -6.44 -15.22
N THR A 78 -2.70 -7.22 -16.24
CA THR A 78 -2.42 -8.67 -16.34
C THR A 78 -1.39 -9.02 -17.43
N ASN A 79 -0.76 -8.03 -18.07
CA ASN A 79 0.24 -8.26 -19.12
C ASN A 79 1.64 -8.52 -18.52
N PRO A 80 2.18 -9.76 -18.59
CA PRO A 80 3.47 -10.09 -17.96
C PRO A 80 4.65 -9.28 -18.52
N GLN A 81 4.59 -8.84 -19.78
CA GLN A 81 5.68 -8.10 -20.40
C GLN A 81 5.81 -6.68 -19.87
N LEU A 82 4.69 -6.03 -19.52
CA LEU A 82 4.70 -4.71 -18.90
C LEU A 82 5.25 -4.81 -17.46
N ILE A 83 4.78 -5.80 -16.70
CA ILE A 83 5.28 -6.08 -15.33
C ILE A 83 6.77 -6.37 -15.35
N LEU A 84 7.24 -7.19 -16.29
CA LEU A 84 8.66 -7.51 -16.45
C LEU A 84 9.51 -6.27 -16.73
N ASN A 85 9.00 -5.31 -17.49
CA ASN A 85 9.70 -4.05 -17.74
C ASN A 85 9.80 -3.20 -16.45
N VAL A 86 8.72 -3.07 -15.67
CA VAL A 86 8.73 -2.35 -14.39
C VAL A 86 9.69 -3.00 -13.39
N LEU A 87 9.69 -4.34 -13.28
CA LEU A 87 10.63 -5.07 -12.43
C LEU A 87 12.09 -4.85 -12.88
N LYS A 88 12.37 -4.86 -14.19
CA LYS A 88 13.71 -4.58 -14.74
C LYS A 88 14.15 -3.15 -14.46
N GLN A 89 13.25 -2.19 -14.55
CA GLN A 89 13.50 -0.79 -14.18
C GLN A 89 13.81 -0.67 -12.68
N GLY A 90 13.00 -1.27 -11.79
CA GLY A 90 13.27 -1.28 -10.35
C GLY A 90 14.61 -1.91 -9.97
N VAL A 91 14.98 -3.03 -10.60
CA VAL A 91 16.29 -3.66 -10.39
C VAL A 91 17.46 -2.79 -10.87
N GLN A 92 17.29 -2.03 -11.95
CA GLN A 92 18.31 -1.10 -12.43
C GLN A 92 18.42 0.16 -11.55
N ASP A 93 17.28 0.74 -11.18
CA ASP A 93 17.14 1.94 -10.36
C ASP A 93 17.79 1.76 -8.97
N GLN A 94 17.51 0.60 -8.35
CA GLN A 94 17.96 0.26 -7.00
C GLN A 94 19.21 -0.66 -6.99
N ASN A 95 19.94 -0.77 -8.10
CA ASN A 95 21.17 -1.58 -8.26
C ASN A 95 21.07 -3.08 -7.84
N LEU A 96 19.89 -3.69 -7.89
CA LEU A 96 19.59 -5.00 -7.29
C LEU A 96 20.07 -6.23 -8.10
N HIS A 97 20.96 -6.03 -9.07
CA HIS A 97 21.44 -7.09 -9.98
C HIS A 97 22.07 -8.30 -9.26
N ALA A 98 22.58 -8.12 -8.04
CA ALA A 98 23.11 -9.20 -7.21
C ALA A 98 22.05 -10.22 -6.74
N PHE A 99 20.79 -9.78 -6.65
CA PHE A 99 19.62 -10.61 -6.31
C PHE A 99 18.91 -11.12 -7.57
N TYR A 100 18.83 -10.27 -8.60
CA TYR A 100 18.06 -10.52 -9.82
C TYR A 100 18.96 -10.62 -11.06
N PRO A 101 19.63 -11.77 -11.29
CA PRO A 101 20.40 -11.99 -12.51
C PRO A 101 19.50 -12.06 -13.75
N PRO A 102 20.04 -11.84 -14.97
CA PRO A 102 19.28 -11.90 -16.21
C PRO A 102 18.49 -13.22 -16.36
N GLY A 103 17.18 -13.12 -16.63
CA GLY A 103 16.28 -14.27 -16.76
C GLY A 103 15.54 -14.70 -15.47
N SER A 104 15.81 -14.06 -14.32
CA SER A 104 15.14 -14.39 -13.05
C SER A 104 13.78 -13.71 -12.85
N LEU A 105 13.55 -12.56 -13.47
CA LEU A 105 12.34 -11.74 -13.26
C LEU A 105 11.13 -12.23 -14.07
N GLU A 106 11.37 -13.00 -15.12
CA GLU A 106 10.36 -13.52 -16.04
C GLU A 106 9.31 -14.38 -15.31
N GLN A 107 9.74 -15.23 -14.37
CA GLN A 107 8.81 -16.03 -13.54
C GLN A 107 8.04 -15.16 -12.55
N LEU A 108 8.68 -14.14 -11.97
CA LEU A 108 8.05 -13.21 -11.03
C LEU A 108 6.96 -12.37 -11.72
N ALA A 109 7.26 -11.83 -12.90
CA ALA A 109 6.32 -11.09 -13.73
C ALA A 109 5.10 -11.95 -14.14
N GLN A 110 5.34 -13.21 -14.52
CA GLN A 110 4.27 -14.17 -14.82
C GLN A 110 3.41 -14.47 -13.59
N ARG A 111 4.01 -14.63 -12.40
CA ARG A 111 3.27 -14.83 -11.13
C ARG A 111 2.33 -13.65 -10.85
N ILE A 112 2.85 -12.42 -10.87
CA ILE A 112 2.07 -11.20 -10.57
C ILE A 112 0.92 -11.01 -11.60
N ALA A 113 1.17 -11.33 -12.87
CA ALA A 113 0.12 -11.32 -13.90
C ALA A 113 -0.99 -12.35 -13.61
N GLN A 114 -0.62 -13.58 -13.23
CA GLN A 114 -1.54 -14.69 -12.99
C GLN A 114 -2.37 -14.53 -11.71
N THR A 115 -1.81 -13.93 -10.65
CA THR A 115 -2.56 -13.65 -9.41
C THR A 115 -3.56 -12.50 -9.57
N GLY A 116 -3.41 -11.67 -10.60
CA GLY A 116 -4.22 -10.46 -10.78
C GLY A 116 -3.95 -9.39 -9.71
N ALA A 117 -2.83 -9.48 -8.99
CA ALA A 117 -2.47 -8.59 -7.87
C ALA A 117 -2.62 -7.10 -8.23
N LEU A 118 -2.11 -6.71 -9.40
CA LEU A 118 -2.18 -5.33 -9.90
C LEU A 118 -3.60 -4.85 -10.18
N ALA A 119 -4.43 -5.71 -10.79
CA ALA A 119 -5.83 -5.38 -11.05
C ALA A 119 -6.62 -5.27 -9.73
N ARG A 120 -6.29 -6.10 -8.75
CA ARG A 120 -6.90 -6.10 -7.42
C ARG A 120 -6.56 -4.82 -6.66
N ILE A 121 -5.28 -4.47 -6.50
CA ILE A 121 -4.90 -3.25 -5.76
C ILE A 121 -5.36 -1.98 -6.49
N ALA A 122 -5.32 -1.95 -7.83
CA ALA A 122 -5.88 -0.83 -8.60
C ALA A 122 -7.38 -0.63 -8.31
N SER A 123 -8.16 -1.70 -8.17
CA SER A 123 -9.58 -1.61 -7.84
C SER A 123 -9.85 -1.31 -6.36
N GLU A 124 -9.09 -1.91 -5.44
CA GLU A 124 -9.28 -1.73 -3.99
C GLU A 124 -8.90 -0.31 -3.55
N TRP A 125 -7.79 0.23 -4.09
CA TRP A 125 -7.25 1.55 -3.77
C TRP A 125 -7.58 2.62 -4.84
N ARG A 126 -8.43 2.29 -5.82
CA ARG A 126 -8.91 3.19 -6.89
C ARG A 126 -7.79 3.89 -7.69
N LEU A 127 -6.66 3.21 -7.84
CA LEU A 127 -5.47 3.76 -8.51
C LEU A 127 -5.63 3.71 -10.04
N PRO A 128 -5.08 4.70 -10.76
CA PRO A 128 -4.78 4.54 -12.19
C PRO A 128 -3.89 3.31 -12.42
N ASN A 129 -4.06 2.63 -13.56
CA ASN A 129 -3.32 1.41 -13.86
C ASN A 129 -1.81 1.62 -13.83
N GLU A 130 -1.34 2.78 -14.30
CA GLU A 130 0.06 3.19 -14.33
C GLU A 130 0.68 3.23 -12.94
N VAL A 131 -0.05 3.77 -11.96
CA VAL A 131 0.40 3.85 -10.55
C VAL A 131 0.35 2.47 -9.90
N ALA A 132 -0.69 1.68 -10.18
CA ALA A 132 -0.77 0.31 -9.69
C ALA A 132 0.40 -0.54 -10.22
N PHE A 133 0.82 -0.35 -11.47
CA PHE A 133 1.97 -1.05 -12.06
C PHE A 133 3.27 -0.85 -11.28
N ASP A 134 3.55 0.36 -10.78
CA ASP A 134 4.77 0.65 -10.01
C ASP A 134 4.85 -0.19 -8.73
N LEU A 135 3.71 -0.49 -8.08
CA LEU A 135 3.65 -1.36 -6.90
C LEU A 135 4.15 -2.79 -7.15
N ALA A 136 4.28 -3.22 -8.42
CA ALA A 136 4.96 -4.48 -8.74
C ALA A 136 6.41 -4.52 -8.23
N ARG A 137 7.08 -3.36 -8.06
CA ARG A 137 8.45 -3.29 -7.50
C ARG A 137 8.53 -3.81 -6.08
N LEU A 138 7.45 -3.78 -5.29
CA LEU A 138 7.41 -4.40 -3.95
C LEU A 138 7.76 -5.89 -3.99
N ALA A 139 7.50 -6.58 -5.09
CA ALA A 139 7.88 -7.99 -5.28
C ALA A 139 9.40 -8.24 -5.29
N LEU A 140 10.21 -7.17 -5.41
CA LEU A 140 11.67 -7.22 -5.39
C LEU A 140 12.26 -7.16 -3.97
N PHE A 141 11.45 -6.91 -2.93
CA PHE A 141 11.93 -6.66 -1.57
C PHE A 141 11.26 -7.56 -0.54
N ASP A 142 11.97 -7.92 0.53
CA ASP A 142 11.38 -8.40 1.78
C ASP A 142 10.97 -7.15 2.59
N VAL A 143 9.67 -6.95 2.84
CA VAL A 143 9.19 -5.75 3.57
C VAL A 143 9.18 -5.98 5.08
N GLN A 144 9.78 -5.04 5.82
CA GLN A 144 9.87 -5.06 7.27
C GLN A 144 9.33 -3.75 7.85
N LEU A 145 8.22 -3.81 8.59
CA LEU A 145 7.73 -2.69 9.36
C LEU A 145 8.52 -2.54 10.66
N TYR A 146 8.81 -1.31 11.05
CA TYR A 146 9.46 -0.96 12.30
C TYR A 146 8.65 0.12 13.02
N ILE A 147 7.77 -0.31 13.94
CA ILE A 147 6.72 0.53 14.53
C ILE A 147 7.19 1.12 15.87
N ASP A 148 6.99 2.42 16.05
CA ASP A 148 7.09 3.08 17.36
C ASP A 148 5.99 2.58 18.28
N ASP A 149 6.40 2.01 19.41
CA ASP A 149 5.54 1.55 20.50
C ASP A 149 5.89 2.25 21.83
N SER A 150 6.42 3.47 21.77
CA SER A 150 6.72 4.32 22.92
C SER A 150 5.45 4.89 23.57
N GLY A 151 5.63 5.66 24.66
CA GLY A 151 4.52 6.29 25.37
C GLY A 151 3.86 7.45 24.62
N SER A 152 4.59 8.22 23.79
CA SER A 152 4.04 9.40 23.09
C SER A 152 2.91 9.01 22.15
N MET A 153 3.08 7.90 21.43
CA MET A 153 2.06 7.27 20.59
C MET A 153 0.70 7.09 21.28
N ALA A 154 0.69 6.78 22.59
CA ALA A 154 -0.52 6.50 23.37
C ALA A 154 -1.11 7.73 24.08
N PHE A 155 -0.25 8.63 24.59
CA PHE A 155 -0.67 9.74 25.44
C PHE A 155 -0.90 11.05 24.68
N GLU A 156 -0.28 11.23 23.51
CA GLU A 156 -0.46 12.41 22.68
C GLU A 156 -1.56 12.21 21.63
N GLU A 157 -2.14 13.32 21.15
CA GLU A 157 -3.20 13.35 20.12
C GLU A 157 -4.42 12.44 20.42
N ASN A 158 -4.64 12.11 21.70
CA ASN A 158 -5.65 11.15 22.17
C ASN A 158 -5.49 9.72 21.59
N GLY A 159 -4.27 9.34 21.22
CA GLY A 159 -3.94 8.01 20.69
C GLY A 159 -4.19 7.83 19.19
N SER A 160 -4.50 8.88 18.43
CA SER A 160 -4.67 8.79 16.97
C SER A 160 -3.45 8.23 16.25
N ARG A 161 -2.24 8.52 16.75
CA ARG A 161 -0.96 7.98 16.25
C ARG A 161 -0.93 6.45 16.20
N ILE A 162 -1.58 5.78 17.15
CA ILE A 162 -1.72 4.31 17.16
C ILE A 162 -2.67 3.86 16.05
N ASP A 163 -3.74 4.60 15.77
CA ASP A 163 -4.67 4.29 14.70
C ASP A 163 -4.07 4.54 13.31
N ASP A 164 -3.24 5.57 13.15
CA ASP A 164 -2.41 5.79 11.96
C ASP A 164 -1.41 4.64 11.77
N ALA A 165 -0.71 4.22 12.83
CA ALA A 165 0.21 3.07 12.77
C ALA A 165 -0.51 1.76 12.42
N LYS A 166 -1.74 1.53 12.93
CA LYS A 166 -2.59 0.41 12.51
C LYS A 166 -2.99 0.51 11.04
N LEU A 167 -3.34 1.70 10.55
CA LEU A 167 -3.71 1.93 9.16
C LEU A 167 -2.53 1.62 8.22
N VAL A 168 -1.36 2.22 8.48
CA VAL A 168 -0.12 1.96 7.72
C VAL A 168 0.22 0.47 7.76
N THR A 169 0.26 -0.15 8.95
CA THR A 169 0.59 -1.59 9.06
C THR A 169 -0.40 -2.45 8.27
N SER A 170 -1.70 -2.15 8.35
CA SER A 170 -2.74 -2.90 7.63
C SER A 170 -2.58 -2.77 6.10
N ARG A 171 -2.30 -1.56 5.61
CA ARG A 171 -2.17 -1.25 4.18
C ARG A 171 -0.87 -1.77 3.58
N VAL A 172 0.25 -1.66 4.30
CA VAL A 172 1.52 -2.28 3.91
C VAL A 172 1.37 -3.82 3.88
N ALA A 173 0.72 -4.42 4.89
CA ALA A 173 0.45 -5.86 4.89
C ALA A 173 -0.46 -6.30 3.73
N GLN A 174 -1.48 -5.51 3.38
CA GLN A 174 -2.36 -5.75 2.24
C GLN A 174 -1.60 -5.65 0.91
N ALA A 175 -0.80 -4.60 0.70
CA ALA A 175 -0.10 -4.39 -0.56
C ALA A 175 1.05 -5.40 -0.74
N ALA A 176 1.94 -5.50 0.25
CA ALA A 176 3.10 -6.37 0.16
C ALA A 176 2.69 -7.84 -0.02
N SER A 177 1.62 -8.34 0.63
CA SER A 177 1.18 -9.73 0.47
C SER A 177 0.52 -10.08 -0.87
N LEU A 178 0.19 -9.08 -1.71
CA LEU A 178 -0.23 -9.32 -3.09
C LEU A 178 0.96 -9.58 -4.02
N PHE A 179 2.14 -9.07 -3.67
CA PHE A 179 3.36 -9.11 -4.48
C PHE A 179 4.38 -10.12 -3.94
N ASP A 180 4.40 -10.30 -2.63
CA ASP A 180 5.27 -11.23 -1.89
C ASP A 180 4.49 -12.44 -1.34
N THR A 181 5.20 -13.53 -1.09
CA THR A 181 4.61 -14.87 -0.86
C THR A 181 4.75 -15.41 0.56
N ASP A 182 5.67 -14.87 1.36
CA ASP A 182 5.87 -15.21 2.78
C ASP A 182 5.30 -14.15 3.73
N GLY A 183 5.00 -12.94 3.23
CA GLY A 183 4.36 -11.86 3.99
C GLY A 183 5.36 -10.99 4.76
N ILE A 184 4.88 -9.88 5.34
CA ILE A 184 5.77 -8.90 5.97
C ILE A 184 6.20 -9.33 7.36
N GLN A 185 7.34 -8.79 7.79
CA GLN A 185 7.75 -8.83 9.20
C GLN A 185 7.41 -7.50 9.88
N VAL A 186 7.08 -7.54 11.17
CA VAL A 186 6.73 -6.37 11.96
C VAL A 186 7.51 -6.38 13.27
N PHE A 187 8.40 -5.40 13.42
CA PHE A 187 9.19 -5.16 14.62
C PHE A 187 8.65 -3.93 15.33
N PHE A 188 8.85 -3.88 16.65
CA PHE A 188 8.50 -2.74 17.49
C PHE A 188 9.76 -2.17 18.16
N MET A 189 9.77 -0.90 18.54
CA MET A 189 10.98 -0.27 19.12
C MET A 189 11.33 -0.86 20.49
N ASN A 190 10.38 -0.93 21.40
CA ASN A 190 10.53 -1.37 22.79
C ASN A 190 10.18 -2.86 22.92
N SER A 191 9.00 -3.28 22.48
CA SER A 191 8.49 -4.64 22.63
C SER A 191 9.40 -5.70 21.98
N PRO A 192 9.62 -6.86 22.64
CA PRO A 192 10.35 -7.99 22.08
C PRO A 192 9.50 -8.83 21.10
N THR A 193 8.20 -8.56 20.99
CA THR A 193 7.30 -9.22 20.04
C THR A 193 7.73 -8.93 18.61
N VAL A 194 7.68 -9.95 17.75
CA VAL A 194 7.89 -9.81 16.31
C VAL A 194 6.71 -10.47 15.59
N GLY A 195 6.08 -9.74 14.69
CA GLY A 195 5.13 -10.30 13.72
C GLY A 195 5.89 -10.94 12.57
N HIS A 196 5.59 -12.19 12.25
CA HIS A 196 6.16 -12.91 11.11
C HIS A 196 5.06 -13.34 10.15
N GLY A 197 5.28 -13.14 8.85
CA GLY A 197 4.35 -13.53 7.79
C GLY A 197 3.00 -12.84 7.86
N ILE A 198 2.98 -11.58 8.31
CA ILE A 198 1.76 -10.78 8.36
C ILE A 198 1.33 -10.50 6.91
N SER A 199 0.14 -10.95 6.53
CA SER A 199 -0.29 -11.05 5.14
C SER A 199 -1.65 -10.42 4.85
N ASN A 200 -2.28 -9.83 5.87
CA ASN A 200 -3.57 -9.14 5.75
C ASN A 200 -3.83 -8.20 6.93
N GLU A 201 -4.78 -7.29 6.74
CA GLU A 201 -5.20 -6.29 7.72
C GLU A 201 -5.61 -6.90 9.07
N GLY A 202 -6.32 -8.04 9.07
CA GLY A 202 -6.78 -8.69 10.31
C GLY A 202 -5.62 -9.21 11.18
N GLN A 203 -4.58 -9.78 10.56
CA GLN A 203 -3.36 -10.17 11.26
C GLN A 203 -2.60 -8.95 11.79
N ALA A 204 -2.49 -7.88 10.99
CA ALA A 204 -1.86 -6.64 11.41
C ALA A 204 -2.56 -5.99 12.62
N GLN A 205 -3.89 -5.85 12.56
CA GLN A 205 -4.70 -5.31 13.66
C GLN A 205 -4.62 -6.19 14.91
N SER A 206 -4.68 -7.51 14.77
CA SER A 206 -4.55 -8.44 15.89
C SER A 206 -3.17 -8.37 16.54
N LEU A 207 -2.10 -8.13 15.77
CA LEU A 207 -0.76 -7.96 16.30
C LEU A 207 -0.65 -6.65 17.11
N LEU A 208 -1.00 -5.50 16.52
CA LEU A 208 -0.90 -4.21 17.21
C LEU A 208 -1.81 -4.11 18.43
N SER A 209 -2.97 -4.77 18.42
CA SER A 209 -3.88 -4.82 19.59
C SER A 209 -3.28 -5.57 20.80
N GLY A 210 -2.22 -6.36 20.60
CA GLY A 210 -1.48 -7.04 21.66
C GLY A 210 -0.24 -6.30 22.15
N ILE A 211 0.05 -5.09 21.65
CA ILE A 211 1.24 -4.30 21.99
C ILE A 211 0.89 -3.23 23.03
N THR A 212 1.73 -3.13 24.07
CA THR A 212 1.64 -2.08 25.09
C THR A 212 2.53 -0.91 24.68
N PHE A 213 1.92 0.15 24.14
CA PHE A 213 2.58 1.41 23.79
C PHE A 213 3.09 2.10 25.05
N SER A 214 4.39 2.02 25.30
CA SER A 214 5.06 2.44 26.54
C SER A 214 6.58 2.48 26.38
N GLY A 215 7.23 3.27 27.23
CA GLY A 215 8.68 3.45 27.19
C GLY A 215 9.08 4.68 26.39
N LEU A 216 10.32 4.67 25.90
CA LEU A 216 10.96 5.78 25.19
C LEU A 216 11.06 5.43 23.69
N THR A 217 11.68 6.30 22.90
CA THR A 217 11.82 6.14 21.44
C THR A 217 13.28 5.82 21.09
N PRO A 218 13.76 4.56 21.23
CA PRO A 218 15.12 4.15 20.89
C PRO A 218 15.27 3.89 19.38
N LEU A 219 14.82 4.83 18.54
CA LEU A 219 14.68 4.73 17.08
C LEU A 219 15.92 4.12 16.40
N GLY A 220 17.11 4.64 16.66
CA GLY A 220 18.36 4.17 16.06
C GLY A 220 18.90 2.90 16.70
N THR A 221 18.92 2.82 18.03
CA THR A 221 19.47 1.67 18.77
C THR A 221 18.64 0.39 18.57
N SER A 222 17.31 0.48 18.55
CA SER A 222 16.47 -0.69 18.31
C SER A 222 16.46 -1.08 16.83
N LEU A 223 16.47 -0.14 15.88
CA LEU A 223 16.64 -0.41 14.46
C LEU A 223 17.94 -1.19 14.19
N GLU A 224 19.06 -0.72 14.77
CA GLU A 224 20.36 -1.37 14.64
C GLU A 224 20.34 -2.83 15.13
N ASN A 225 19.77 -3.06 16.32
CA ASN A 225 19.82 -4.36 16.97
C ASN A 225 18.78 -5.36 16.44
N LYS A 226 17.57 -4.90 16.11
CA LYS A 226 16.46 -5.77 15.68
C LYS A 226 16.47 -6.07 14.18
N ILE A 227 16.94 -5.15 13.34
CA ILE A 227 16.87 -5.25 11.87
C ILE A 227 18.25 -5.20 11.22
N LEU A 228 19.02 -4.13 11.43
CA LEU A 228 20.22 -3.89 10.62
C LEU A 228 21.35 -4.89 10.88
N ARG A 229 21.63 -5.22 12.14
CA ARG A 229 22.66 -6.23 12.49
C ARG A 229 22.30 -7.63 11.99
N PRO A 230 21.06 -8.14 12.19
CA PRO A 230 20.61 -9.38 11.54
C PRO A 230 20.74 -9.36 10.00
N LEU A 231 20.34 -8.26 9.35
CA LEU A 231 20.44 -8.11 7.89
C LEU A 231 21.91 -8.16 7.40
N VAL A 232 22.81 -7.40 8.05
CA VAL A 232 24.25 -7.43 7.74
C VAL A 232 24.81 -8.84 7.92
N HIS A 233 24.42 -9.56 8.98
CA HIS A 233 24.85 -10.94 9.21
C HIS A 233 24.32 -11.91 8.13
N ALA A 234 23.06 -11.75 7.70
CA ALA A 234 22.47 -12.54 6.61
C ALA A 234 23.16 -12.29 5.27
N ALA A 235 23.52 -11.03 4.98
CA ALA A 235 24.27 -10.66 3.77
C ALA A 235 25.71 -11.22 3.80
N GLN A 236 26.42 -11.08 4.92
CA GLN A 236 27.79 -11.59 5.10
C GLN A 236 27.87 -13.12 5.06
N SER A 237 26.87 -13.82 5.59
CA SER A 237 26.74 -15.28 5.51
C SER A 237 26.24 -15.79 4.14
N GLY A 238 25.86 -14.89 3.24
CA GLY A 238 25.33 -15.25 1.92
C GLY A 238 23.93 -15.87 1.94
N THR A 239 23.20 -15.76 3.06
CA THR A 239 21.88 -16.39 3.26
C THR A 239 20.71 -15.54 2.80
N LEU A 240 20.92 -14.22 2.63
CA LEU A 240 19.90 -13.27 2.18
C LEU A 240 19.35 -13.60 0.77
N ARG A 241 18.03 -13.46 0.58
CA ARG A 241 17.31 -13.88 -0.64
C ARG A 241 16.76 -12.72 -1.48
N LYS A 242 16.22 -11.67 -0.84
CA LYS A 242 15.86 -10.39 -1.46
C LYS A 242 16.60 -9.25 -0.75
N PRO A 243 16.71 -8.05 -1.34
CA PRO A 243 16.93 -6.83 -0.56
C PRO A 243 15.78 -6.59 0.44
N VAL A 244 16.01 -5.75 1.43
CA VAL A 244 15.03 -5.41 2.47
C VAL A 244 14.57 -3.96 2.31
N LEU A 245 13.26 -3.75 2.31
CA LEU A 245 12.65 -2.43 2.54
C LEU A 245 12.20 -2.36 4.00
N VAL A 246 12.81 -1.45 4.76
CA VAL A 246 12.37 -1.11 6.12
C VAL A 246 11.46 0.10 6.04
N ILE A 247 10.21 -0.02 6.53
CA ILE A 247 9.31 1.12 6.70
C ILE A 247 9.17 1.37 8.19
N ALA A 248 9.83 2.41 8.68
CA ALA A 248 9.74 2.85 10.07
C ALA A 248 8.54 3.78 10.23
N VAL A 249 7.66 3.48 11.19
CA VAL A 249 6.48 4.30 11.50
C VAL A 249 6.71 4.93 12.86
N THR A 250 6.84 6.25 12.93
CA THR A 250 7.30 6.97 14.13
C THR A 250 6.59 8.31 14.30
N ASP A 251 6.34 8.71 15.55
CA ASP A 251 5.74 10.02 15.88
C ASP A 251 6.78 11.07 16.30
N GLY A 252 8.01 10.66 16.60
CA GLY A 252 8.96 11.46 17.35
C GLY A 252 10.40 11.45 16.84
N GLU A 253 11.18 12.41 17.36
CA GLU A 253 12.64 12.30 17.43
C GLU A 253 13.06 11.30 18.53
N PRO A 254 14.23 10.64 18.41
CA PRO A 254 14.69 9.67 19.40
C PRO A 254 14.80 10.22 20.82
N ALA A 255 14.37 9.41 21.80
CA ALA A 255 14.39 9.76 23.21
C ALA A 255 15.29 8.81 24.02
N SER A 256 16.17 9.39 24.85
CA SER A 256 17.18 8.70 25.67
C SER A 256 18.25 7.89 24.90
N GLU A 257 18.53 8.28 23.66
CA GLU A 257 19.75 7.90 22.95
C GLU A 257 20.41 9.13 22.30
N ASN A 258 21.52 8.96 21.58
CA ASN A 258 22.08 10.03 20.77
C ASN A 258 21.13 10.32 19.59
N ARG A 259 20.76 11.58 19.36
CA ARG A 259 19.82 11.99 18.30
C ARG A 259 20.21 11.49 16.89
N TYR A 260 21.51 11.37 16.62
CA TYR A 260 22.02 10.87 15.33
C TYR A 260 22.42 9.38 15.37
N LYS A 261 22.00 8.62 16.39
CA LYS A 261 22.26 7.17 16.47
C LYS A 261 21.67 6.41 15.29
N ILE A 262 20.51 6.84 14.76
CA ILE A 262 19.95 6.29 13.52
C ILE A 262 20.90 6.50 12.34
N VAL A 263 21.52 7.68 12.21
CA VAL A 263 22.48 7.99 11.14
C VAL A 263 23.69 7.07 11.22
N ASP A 264 24.29 6.92 12.40
CA ASP A 264 25.42 6.03 12.62
C ASP A 264 25.05 4.57 12.31
N ALA A 265 23.87 4.11 12.75
CA ALA A 265 23.39 2.75 12.51
C ALA A 265 23.21 2.46 11.01
N ILE A 266 22.58 3.39 10.27
CA ILE A 266 22.38 3.28 8.81
C ILE A 266 23.73 3.30 8.08
N LYS A 267 24.62 4.25 8.39
CA LYS A 267 25.97 4.33 7.80
C LYS A 267 26.77 3.04 8.02
N ASN A 268 26.78 2.52 9.24
CA ASN A 268 27.49 1.29 9.58
C ASN A 268 26.92 0.08 8.83
N ALA A 269 25.59 -0.04 8.77
CA ALA A 269 24.93 -1.11 8.02
C ALA A 269 25.22 -1.03 6.52
N LYS A 270 25.06 0.15 5.91
CA LYS A 270 25.33 0.41 4.49
C LYS A 270 26.79 0.13 4.11
N ASN A 271 27.75 0.56 4.94
CA ASN A 271 29.17 0.26 4.75
C ASN A 271 29.46 -1.26 4.83
N ALA A 272 28.85 -1.96 5.80
CA ALA A 272 29.02 -3.40 5.93
C ALA A 272 28.37 -4.19 4.78
N LEU A 273 27.20 -3.75 4.30
CA LEU A 273 26.51 -4.31 3.13
C LEU A 273 27.29 -4.06 1.84
N GLY A 274 27.89 -2.87 1.68
CA GLY A 274 28.78 -2.52 0.58
C GLY A 274 30.06 -3.35 0.48
N ALA A 275 30.49 -3.98 1.59
CA ALA A 275 31.58 -4.96 1.59
C ALA A 275 31.14 -6.39 1.20
N THR A 276 29.85 -6.62 0.97
CA THR A 276 29.31 -7.91 0.49
C THR A 276 29.06 -7.90 -1.02
N ARG A 277 28.77 -9.06 -1.61
CA ARG A 277 28.37 -9.17 -3.02
C ARG A 277 27.07 -8.45 -3.38
N TYR A 278 26.30 -8.01 -2.38
CA TYR A 278 24.95 -7.45 -2.55
C TYR A 278 24.94 -5.92 -2.65
N GLY A 279 25.99 -5.24 -2.16
CA GLY A 279 26.10 -3.79 -2.20
C GLY A 279 25.24 -3.05 -1.16
N PRO A 280 25.40 -1.73 -1.01
CA PRO A 280 24.69 -0.93 -0.01
C PRO A 280 23.17 -0.85 -0.28
N ASP A 281 22.75 -0.98 -1.54
CA ASP A 281 21.35 -0.87 -1.96
C ASP A 281 20.51 -2.13 -1.65
N THR A 282 21.13 -3.10 -0.96
CA THR A 282 20.46 -4.22 -0.26
C THR A 282 19.41 -3.77 0.76
N LEU A 283 19.49 -2.52 1.22
CA LEU A 283 18.66 -1.96 2.28
C LEU A 283 18.02 -0.66 1.78
N SER A 284 16.71 -0.61 1.68
CA SER A 284 15.94 0.62 1.52
C SER A 284 15.27 0.99 2.83
N ILE A 285 15.15 2.28 3.11
CA ILE A 285 14.50 2.79 4.32
C ILE A 285 13.48 3.86 3.92
N GLU A 286 12.28 3.73 4.47
CA GLU A 286 11.21 4.72 4.47
C GLU A 286 10.97 5.12 5.92
N LEU A 287 10.89 6.43 6.22
CA LEU A 287 10.43 6.93 7.54
C LEU A 287 9.07 7.59 7.38
N ALA A 288 8.01 6.86 7.73
CA ALA A 288 6.65 7.36 7.74
C ALA A 288 6.34 8.08 9.06
N GLN A 289 6.08 9.39 8.99
CA GLN A 289 5.63 10.15 10.16
C GLN A 289 4.15 9.88 10.47
N VAL A 290 3.83 9.63 11.74
CA VAL A 290 2.45 9.66 12.27
C VAL A 290 2.28 10.79 13.29
N GLY A 291 1.05 11.26 13.48
CA GLY A 291 0.79 12.45 14.30
C GLY A 291 1.36 13.75 13.70
N ASN A 292 1.24 14.86 14.42
CA ASN A 292 1.48 16.22 13.90
C ASN A 292 2.64 16.99 14.57
N ASP A 293 3.55 16.30 15.27
CA ASP A 293 4.70 16.97 15.91
C ASP A 293 5.65 17.59 14.87
N GLN A 294 5.79 18.92 14.95
CA GLN A 294 6.66 19.71 14.09
C GLN A 294 8.16 19.46 14.34
N LYS A 295 8.55 19.03 15.55
CA LYS A 295 9.93 18.63 15.85
C LYS A 295 10.27 17.30 15.22
N ALA A 296 9.34 16.34 15.26
CA ALA A 296 9.48 15.08 14.56
C ALA A 296 9.60 15.31 13.05
N ALA A 297 8.72 16.13 12.48
CA ALA A 297 8.79 16.53 11.07
C ALA A 297 10.14 17.17 10.72
N ALA A 298 10.64 18.10 11.55
CA ALA A 298 11.94 18.74 11.35
C ALA A 298 13.12 17.76 11.47
N PHE A 299 13.09 16.85 12.44
CA PHE A 299 14.10 15.80 12.60
C PHE A 299 14.12 14.85 11.40
N LEU A 300 12.96 14.36 10.94
CA LEU A 300 12.87 13.46 9.81
C LEU A 300 13.34 14.16 8.51
N ASN A 301 12.99 15.43 8.29
CA ASN A 301 13.53 16.25 7.18
C ASN A 301 15.06 16.46 7.26
N GLU A 302 15.67 16.44 8.46
CA GLU A 302 17.13 16.47 8.61
C GLU A 302 17.78 15.12 8.28
N ILE A 303 17.08 14.00 8.48
CA ILE A 303 17.54 12.65 8.12
C ILE A 303 17.44 12.42 6.61
N ASP A 304 16.30 12.80 6.02
CA ASP A 304 16.03 12.88 4.57
C ASP A 304 17.17 13.57 3.82
N ARG A 305 17.52 14.78 4.25
CA ARG A 305 18.55 15.61 3.60
C ARG A 305 19.96 15.37 4.11
N HIS A 306 20.19 14.30 4.88
CA HIS A 306 21.48 14.05 5.51
C HIS A 306 22.53 13.64 4.46
N PRO A 307 23.67 14.34 4.33
CA PRO A 307 24.59 14.19 3.19
C PRO A 307 25.17 12.78 3.02
N ASP A 308 25.29 12.01 4.11
CA ASP A 308 25.81 10.63 4.06
C ASP A 308 24.75 9.56 3.78
N ILE A 309 23.45 9.81 4.04
CA ILE A 309 22.41 8.76 4.06
C ILE A 309 21.12 9.09 3.31
N GLY A 310 20.84 10.35 2.97
CA GLY A 310 19.57 10.75 2.33
C GLY A 310 19.23 9.95 1.08
N ARG A 311 20.24 9.69 0.23
CA ARG A 311 20.13 8.79 -0.95
C ARG A 311 19.72 7.33 -0.68
N PHE A 312 19.41 6.98 0.57
CA PHE A 312 19.00 5.66 1.03
C PHE A 312 17.77 5.68 1.96
N VAL A 313 17.27 6.87 2.29
CA VAL A 313 16.21 7.09 3.26
C VAL A 313 15.26 8.12 2.69
N ASP A 314 14.03 7.70 2.37
CA ASP A 314 12.94 8.63 2.04
C ASP A 314 12.05 8.86 3.27
N VAL A 315 11.31 9.96 3.29
CA VAL A 315 10.51 10.44 4.41
C VAL A 315 9.13 10.92 3.94
N THR A 316 8.12 10.07 4.09
CA THR A 316 6.72 10.47 3.94
C THR A 316 6.19 11.14 5.22
N SER A 317 5.75 12.39 5.15
CA SER A 317 5.07 13.09 6.27
C SER A 317 3.65 12.53 6.50
N ASN A 318 2.97 12.96 7.57
CA ASN A 318 1.57 12.59 7.79
C ASN A 318 0.66 13.02 6.61
N PHE A 319 -0.49 12.35 6.46
CA PHE A 319 -1.38 12.56 5.32
C PHE A 319 -1.83 14.01 5.15
N GLU A 320 -2.14 14.71 6.24
CA GLU A 320 -2.60 16.09 6.24
C GLU A 320 -1.53 17.05 5.71
N THR A 321 -0.27 16.85 6.11
CA THR A 321 0.88 17.67 5.69
C THR A 321 1.20 17.41 4.22
N GLU A 322 1.27 16.14 3.83
CA GLU A 322 1.49 15.71 2.44
C GLU A 322 0.40 16.23 1.49
N SER A 323 -0.87 16.12 1.90
CA SER A 323 -2.00 16.61 1.11
C SER A 323 -2.01 18.13 1.01
N ALA A 324 -1.66 18.84 2.08
CA ALA A 324 -1.49 20.29 2.04
C ALA A 324 -0.33 20.73 1.14
N GLN A 325 0.82 20.05 1.19
CA GLN A 325 1.98 20.31 0.34
C GLN A 325 1.66 20.06 -1.14
N MET A 326 1.09 18.89 -1.47
CA MET A 326 0.70 18.55 -2.83
C MET A 326 -0.34 19.53 -3.40
N GLN A 327 -1.32 19.95 -2.58
CA GLN A 327 -2.34 20.92 -2.96
C GLN A 327 -1.76 22.32 -3.20
N GLN A 328 -0.67 22.69 -2.51
CA GLN A 328 0.05 23.95 -2.72
C GLN A 328 0.95 23.93 -3.96
N THR A 329 1.67 22.82 -4.21
CA THR A 329 2.65 22.73 -5.31
C THR A 329 2.02 22.35 -6.65
N THR A 330 1.02 21.46 -6.66
CA THR A 330 0.40 20.93 -7.88
C THR A 330 -1.03 21.43 -8.13
N GLY A 331 -1.65 22.03 -7.11
CA GLY A 331 -3.07 22.42 -7.17
C GLY A 331 -4.05 21.27 -6.96
N ILE A 332 -3.59 20.06 -6.63
CA ILE A 332 -4.40 18.85 -6.50
C ILE A 332 -4.22 18.21 -5.12
N ALA A 333 -5.33 17.85 -4.49
CA ALA A 333 -5.35 17.22 -3.18
C ALA A 333 -4.87 15.76 -3.28
N LEU A 334 -3.93 15.39 -2.40
CA LEU A 334 -3.52 13.99 -2.23
C LEU A 334 -4.70 13.21 -1.62
N VAL A 335 -5.02 12.06 -2.20
CA VAL A 335 -5.99 11.11 -1.63
C VAL A 335 -5.25 10.07 -0.77
N PRO A 336 -5.86 9.51 0.29
CA PRO A 336 -5.17 8.59 1.21
C PRO A 336 -4.54 7.39 0.50
N ASP A 337 -5.22 6.84 -0.51
CA ASP A 337 -4.72 5.72 -1.31
C ASP A 337 -3.43 6.06 -2.08
N MET A 338 -3.25 7.33 -2.49
CA MET A 338 -2.05 7.80 -3.18
C MET A 338 -0.91 8.11 -2.20
N TRP A 339 -1.24 8.59 -0.99
CA TRP A 339 -0.28 8.74 0.10
C TRP A 339 0.34 7.40 0.50
N LEU A 340 -0.46 6.33 0.56
CA LEU A 340 0.02 4.96 0.77
C LEU A 340 0.94 4.47 -0.36
N VAL A 341 0.71 4.89 -1.61
CA VAL A 341 1.63 4.59 -2.72
C VAL A 341 2.96 5.33 -2.53
N LYS A 342 2.96 6.61 -2.15
CA LYS A 342 4.20 7.34 -1.83
C LYS A 342 5.01 6.59 -0.76
N LEU A 343 4.40 6.32 0.40
CA LEU A 343 5.00 5.58 1.51
C LEU A 343 5.53 4.18 1.13
N LEU A 344 4.91 3.49 0.17
CA LEU A 344 5.37 2.18 -0.29
C LEU A 344 6.48 2.23 -1.34
N MET A 345 6.56 3.33 -2.10
CA MET A 345 7.41 3.44 -3.28
C MET A 345 8.61 4.36 -3.10
N GLY A 346 8.56 5.28 -2.14
CA GLY A 346 9.56 6.31 -1.87
C GLY A 346 10.98 5.76 -1.76
N GLY A 347 11.26 5.05 -0.66
CA GLY A 347 12.54 4.38 -0.44
C GLY A 347 12.96 3.31 -1.47
N ILE A 348 12.14 2.96 -2.47
CA ILE A 348 12.45 1.95 -3.51
C ILE A 348 12.29 2.43 -4.97
N SER A 349 12.10 3.73 -5.19
CA SER A 349 11.99 4.28 -6.54
C SER A 349 12.43 5.74 -6.59
N SER A 350 13.53 6.02 -7.27
CA SER A 350 14.03 7.40 -7.44
C SER A 350 13.03 8.34 -8.14
N GLU A 351 12.06 7.80 -8.88
CA GLU A 351 10.94 8.62 -9.37
C GLU A 351 10.08 9.16 -8.21
N TYR A 352 9.76 8.37 -7.19
CA TYR A 352 8.86 8.79 -6.10
C TYR A 352 9.59 9.71 -5.10
N ASP A 353 10.78 9.31 -4.63
CA ASP A 353 11.75 10.10 -3.84
C ASP A 353 11.91 11.54 -4.38
N SER A 354 12.18 11.68 -5.68
CA SER A 354 12.41 13.00 -6.29
C SER A 354 11.19 13.93 -6.41
N HIS A 355 9.97 13.53 -5.99
CA HIS A 355 8.80 14.43 -6.02
C HIS A 355 8.74 15.41 -4.83
N ASP A 356 9.40 15.11 -3.71
CA ASP A 356 9.36 15.95 -2.51
C ASP A 356 10.68 16.71 -2.27
N GLU A 357 11.80 16.19 -2.78
CA GLU A 357 13.08 16.89 -2.75
C GLU A 357 13.17 18.02 -3.80
N VAL A 358 13.11 19.27 -3.33
CA VAL A 358 13.65 20.41 -4.09
C VAL A 358 15.19 20.35 -4.05
N ARG A 359 15.77 19.50 -4.89
CA ARG A 359 17.23 19.40 -5.07
C ARG A 359 17.78 20.74 -5.61
N HIS A 360 18.52 21.45 -4.77
CA HIS A 360 19.17 22.74 -5.06
C HIS A 360 20.55 22.59 -5.71
#